data_AF-A0A1N6E4B4-F1
#
_entry.id   AF-A0A1N6E4B4-F1
#
_cell.length_a   1.000
_cell.length_b   1.000
_cell.length_c   1.000
_cell.angle_alpha   90.00
_cell.angle_beta   90.00
_cell.angle_gamma   90.00
#
_symmetry.space_group_name_H-M   'P 1'
#
loop_
_entity.id
_entity.type
_entity.pdbx_description
1 polymer ?
#
loop_
_entity_poly.entity_id
_entity_poly.type
_entity_poly.pdbx_seq_one_letter_code
_entity_poly.pdbx_strand_id
1 'polypeptide(L)'
;MQIKIIKNRVTLELQRLGVENWPIWEKEVSSFPWEYDTDETCYILDGRVTVTPEDGEPVEIEAGDLVTFPKGMRCTWEIHEPIRKHYTFS
;
A
#
# COMPACT_ATOMS: atom_id res chain seq x y z
N MET A 1 -3.83 2.83 -15.54
CA MET A 1 -3.13 1.99 -14.54
C MET A 1 -3.99 2.03 -13.28
N GLN A 2 -4.32 0.89 -12.64
CA GLN A 2 -5.24 0.87 -11.50
C GLN A 2 -4.58 0.23 -10.28
N ILE A 3 -4.80 0.83 -9.10
CA ILE A 3 -4.43 0.26 -7.81
C ILE A 3 -5.28 -0.99 -7.59
N LYS A 4 -4.64 -2.12 -7.28
CA LYS A 4 -5.35 -3.34 -6.91
C LYS A 4 -5.38 -3.45 -5.40
N ILE A 5 -6.59 -3.53 -4.83
CA ILE A 5 -6.77 -3.73 -3.38
C ILE A 5 -7.51 -5.04 -3.15
N ILE A 6 -6.92 -5.87 -2.30
CA ILE A 6 -7.56 -7.07 -1.76
C ILE A 6 -7.86 -6.79 -0.29
N LYS A 7 -9.10 -6.40 -0.03
CA LYS A 7 -9.60 -6.12 1.33
C LYS A 7 -9.66 -7.42 2.14
N ASN A 8 -9.12 -7.38 3.36
CA ASN A 8 -9.46 -8.28 4.47
C ASN A 8 -9.43 -9.79 4.13
N ARG A 9 -8.46 -10.25 3.32
CA ARG A 9 -8.29 -11.68 3.00
C ARG A 9 -7.27 -12.36 3.92
N VAL A 10 -7.84 -13.14 4.84
CA VAL A 10 -7.42 -14.43 5.39
C VAL A 10 -5.98 -14.89 5.10
N THR A 11 -5.21 -15.00 6.18
CA THR A 11 -3.92 -15.65 6.49
C THR A 11 -3.24 -16.58 5.47
N LEU A 12 -3.94 -17.35 4.65
CA LEU A 12 -3.32 -18.35 3.74
C LEU A 12 -2.59 -17.73 2.55
N GLU A 13 -3.14 -16.69 1.92
CA GLU A 13 -2.46 -15.97 0.83
C GLU A 13 -1.23 -15.21 1.37
N LEU A 14 -1.38 -14.56 2.52
CA LEU A 14 -0.28 -13.85 3.19
C LEU A 14 0.87 -14.80 3.56
N GLN A 15 0.56 -15.99 4.10
CA GLN A 15 1.55 -17.02 4.39
C GLN A 15 2.26 -17.53 3.13
N ARG A 16 1.53 -17.71 2.02
CA ARG A 16 2.13 -18.14 0.74
C ARG A 16 3.06 -17.07 0.16
N LEU A 17 2.72 -15.81 0.34
CA LEU A 17 3.54 -14.67 -0.06
C LEU A 17 4.73 -14.44 0.90
N GLY A 18 4.71 -15.03 2.09
CA GLY A 18 5.73 -14.87 3.12
C GLY A 18 5.87 -13.42 3.58
N VAL A 19 4.74 -12.70 3.65
CA VAL A 19 4.67 -11.26 3.92
C VAL A 19 5.40 -10.90 5.22
N GLU A 20 5.41 -11.79 6.21
CA GLU A 20 6.10 -11.59 7.48
C GLU A 20 7.63 -11.41 7.34
N ASN A 21 8.22 -11.84 6.22
CA ASN A 21 9.64 -11.72 5.93
C ASN A 21 9.98 -10.48 5.10
N TRP A 22 8.98 -9.73 4.64
CA TRP A 22 9.19 -8.52 3.86
C TRP A 22 9.72 -7.39 4.77
N PRO A 23 10.50 -6.45 4.24
CA PRO A 23 10.88 -5.26 4.99
C PRO A 23 9.64 -4.48 5.44
N ILE A 24 9.77 -3.80 6.58
CA ILE A 24 8.73 -2.94 7.13
C ILE A 24 9.07 -1.50 6.81
N TRP A 25 8.05 -0.75 6.42
CA TRP A 25 8.10 0.69 6.27
C TRP A 25 7.06 1.34 7.18
N GLU A 26 7.45 2.46 7.79
CA GLU A 26 6.65 3.20 8.76
C GLU A 26 6.68 4.70 8.45
N LYS A 27 5.55 5.38 8.67
CA LYS A 27 5.47 6.83 8.46
C LYS A 27 4.36 7.46 9.30
N GLU A 28 4.66 8.62 9.86
CA GLU A 28 3.73 9.47 10.59
C GLU A 28 2.71 10.18 9.68
N VAL A 29 1.68 10.74 10.30
CA VAL A 29 0.65 11.56 9.65
C VAL A 29 1.30 12.65 8.81
N SER A 30 1.14 12.55 7.50
CA SER A 30 1.78 13.42 6.50
C SER A 30 1.13 13.23 5.14
N SER A 31 1.29 14.22 4.26
CA SER A 31 0.88 14.13 2.85
C SER A 31 2.08 14.40 1.95
N PHE A 32 2.28 13.56 0.94
CA PHE A 32 3.39 13.67 0.00
C PHE A 32 3.10 13.01 -1.35
N PRO A 33 3.68 13.53 -2.45
CA PRO A 33 3.63 12.86 -3.74
C PRO A 33 4.57 11.65 -3.78
N TRP A 34 4.19 10.62 -4.54
CA TRP A 34 4.98 9.42 -4.75
C TRP A 34 4.86 8.92 -6.19
N GLU A 35 5.95 8.35 -6.71
CA GLU A 35 6.02 7.71 -8.03
C GLU A 35 6.60 6.30 -7.86
N TYR A 36 5.90 5.31 -8.41
CA TYR A 36 6.34 3.91 -8.39
C TYR A 36 7.16 3.61 -9.65
N ASP A 37 8.45 3.33 -9.49
CA ASP A 37 9.37 2.96 -10.56
C ASP A 37 9.39 1.44 -10.87
N THR A 38 8.86 0.65 -9.93
CA THR A 38 8.61 -0.81 -10.03
C THR A 38 7.21 -1.16 -9.54
N ASP A 39 6.75 -2.38 -9.82
CA ASP A 39 5.52 -2.87 -9.21
C ASP A 39 5.77 -3.11 -7.72
N GLU A 40 5.03 -2.43 -6.85
CA GLU A 40 5.16 -2.54 -5.40
C GLU A 40 3.92 -3.21 -4.83
N THR A 41 4.10 -4.29 -4.07
CA THR A 41 3.03 -4.91 -3.30
C THR A 41 3.26 -4.65 -1.82
N CYS A 42 2.24 -4.13 -1.15
CA CYS A 42 2.25 -3.76 0.25
C CYS A 42 1.17 -4.50 1.02
N TYR A 43 1.47 -4.90 2.24
CA TYR A 43 0.47 -5.33 3.21
C TYR A 43 0.44 -4.36 4.38
N ILE A 44 -0.72 -3.76 4.65
CA ILE A 44 -0.86 -2.75 5.69
C ILE A 44 -1.06 -3.45 7.03
N LEU A 45 -0.13 -3.22 7.96
CA LEU A 45 -0.18 -3.76 9.32
C LEU A 45 -0.99 -2.87 10.25
N ASP A 46 -0.86 -1.55 10.10
CA ASP A 46 -1.54 -0.56 10.93
C ASP A 46 -1.71 0.77 10.17
N GLY A 47 -2.66 1.59 10.61
CA GLY A 47 -2.93 2.93 10.10
C GLY A 47 -3.98 3.02 8.99
N ARG A 48 -4.22 4.25 8.54
CA ARG A 48 -5.20 4.60 7.50
C ARG A 48 -4.64 5.67 6.58
N VAL A 49 -4.74 5.42 5.27
CA VAL A 49 -4.19 6.28 4.21
C VAL A 49 -5.18 6.42 3.08
N THR A 50 -5.27 7.61 2.50
CA THR A 50 -5.88 7.83 1.19
C THR A 50 -4.78 7.98 0.16
N VAL A 51 -4.85 7.19 -0.91
CA VAL A 51 -3.95 7.28 -2.06
C VAL A 51 -4.74 7.78 -3.26
N THR A 52 -4.33 8.93 -3.80
CA THR A 52 -4.99 9.56 -4.95
C THR A 52 -4.08 9.47 -6.18
N PRO A 53 -4.38 8.61 -7.17
CA PRO A 53 -3.67 8.59 -8.44
C PRO A 53 -3.82 9.92 -9.19
N GLU A 54 -2.84 10.33 -9.99
CA GLU A 54 -2.96 11.56 -10.81
C GLU A 54 -4.14 11.50 -11.80
N ASP A 55 -4.43 10.31 -12.35
CA ASP A 55 -5.47 10.10 -13.36
C ASP A 55 -6.67 9.27 -12.83
N GLY A 56 -6.96 9.32 -11.53
CA GLY A 56 -7.95 8.43 -10.93
C GLY A 56 -8.61 8.96 -9.67
N GLU A 57 -9.58 8.17 -9.19
CA GLU A 57 -10.28 8.47 -7.94
C GLU A 57 -9.41 8.11 -6.72
N PRO A 58 -9.53 8.87 -5.60
CA PRO A 58 -8.91 8.52 -4.33
C PRO A 58 -9.32 7.13 -3.86
N VAL A 59 -8.38 6.41 -3.27
CA VAL A 59 -8.60 5.07 -2.73
C VAL A 59 -8.13 5.00 -1.28
N GLU A 60 -9.01 4.53 -0.39
CA GLU A 60 -8.68 4.34 1.01
C GLU A 60 -8.09 2.96 1.28
N ILE A 61 -6.97 2.96 2.00
CA ILE A 61 -6.22 1.77 2.41
C ILE A 61 -6.09 1.81 3.93
N GLU A 62 -6.34 0.66 4.56
CA GLU A 62 -6.29 0.50 6.01
C GLU A 62 -5.63 -0.82 6.42
N ALA A 63 -5.41 -0.99 7.72
CA ALA A 63 -4.86 -2.22 8.29
C ALA A 63 -5.59 -3.49 7.80
N GLY A 64 -4.83 -4.49 7.36
CA GLY A 64 -5.33 -5.75 6.82
C GLY A 64 -5.46 -5.78 5.30
N ASP A 65 -5.23 -4.68 4.61
CA ASP A 65 -5.28 -4.62 3.15
C ASP A 65 -3.98 -5.06 2.50
N LEU A 66 -4.10 -5.87 1.44
CA LEU A 66 -3.02 -6.15 0.51
C LEU A 66 -3.22 -5.31 -0.75
N VAL A 67 -2.24 -4.46 -1.07
CA VAL A 67 -2.33 -3.47 -2.14
C VAL A 67 -1.18 -3.63 -3.10
N THR A 68 -1.47 -3.63 -4.40
CA THR A 68 -0.44 -3.59 -5.45
C THR A 68 -0.55 -2.30 -6.23
N PHE A 69 0.56 -1.56 -6.29
CA PHE A 69 0.74 -0.34 -7.04
C PHE A 69 1.52 -0.65 -8.33
N PRO A 70 0.98 -0.31 -9.50
CA PRO A 70 1.63 -0.63 -10.76
C PRO A 70 2.82 0.30 -11.04
N LYS A 71 3.86 -0.24 -11.69
CA LYS A 71 4.98 0.55 -12.20
C LYS A 71 4.51 1.72 -13.09
N GLY A 72 5.13 2.87 -12.92
CA GLY A 72 4.86 4.11 -13.62
C GLY A 72 3.68 4.91 -13.06
N MET A 73 3.06 4.46 -11.96
CA MET A 73 1.98 5.20 -11.33
C MET A 73 2.52 6.36 -10.49
N ARG A 74 1.91 7.53 -10.66
CA ARG A 74 2.06 8.68 -9.77
C ARG A 74 0.81 8.86 -8.93
N CYS A 75 1.00 9.14 -7.65
CA CYS A 75 -0.09 9.37 -6.73
C CYS A 75 0.32 10.30 -5.59
N THR A 76 -0.66 10.88 -4.91
CA THR A 76 -0.47 11.52 -3.62
C THR A 76 -0.88 10.58 -2.51
N TRP A 77 -0.01 10.42 -1.53
CA TRP A 77 -0.31 9.76 -0.26
C TRP A 77 -0.78 10.79 0.75
N GLU A 78 -1.88 10.50 1.44
CA GLU A 78 -2.37 11.25 2.58
C GLU A 78 -2.56 10.28 3.76
N ILE A 79 -1.63 10.34 4.71
CA ILE A 79 -1.62 9.47 5.89
C ILE A 79 -2.43 10.14 6.99
N HIS A 80 -3.60 9.58 7.30
CA HIS A 80 -4.52 10.08 8.32
C HIS A 80 -4.16 9.57 9.72
N GLU A 81 -3.65 8.34 9.78
CA GLU A 81 -3.18 7.66 11.00
C GLU A 81 -1.82 7.04 10.71
N PRO A 82 -0.85 7.06 11.65
CA PRO A 82 0.50 6.53 11.41
C PRO A 82 0.45 5.14 10.79
N ILE A 83 1.10 4.99 9.65
CA ILE A 83 1.04 3.77 8.87
C ILE A 83 2.26 2.90 9.15
N ARG A 84 2.02 1.60 9.20
CA ARG A 84 3.04 0.56 9.18
C ARG A 84 2.68 -0.48 8.13
N LYS A 85 3.58 -0.80 7.21
CA LYS A 85 3.34 -1.75 6.11
C LYS A 85 4.53 -2.66 5.85
N HIS A 86 4.27 -3.91 5.49
CA HIS A 86 5.24 -4.73 4.77
C HIS A 86 5.22 -4.36 3.30
N TYR A 87 6.36 -4.41 2.61
CA TYR A 87 6.44 -4.10 1.19
C TYR A 87 7.44 -5.00 0.46
N THR A 88 7.16 -5.28 -0.80
CA THR A 88 8.10 -5.95 -1.72
C THR A 88 7.98 -5.34 -3.10
N PHE A 89 9.09 -5.38 -3.83
CA PHE A 89 9.14 -4.99 -5.24
C PHE A 89 9.17 -6.25 -6.11
N SER A 90 8.55 -6.20 -7.29
CA SER A 90 8.53 -7.29 -8.28
C SER A 90 8.90 -6.81 -9.68
#